data_AF-X8DJZ5-F1
#
_entry.id   AF-X8DJZ5-F1
#
_cell.length_a   1.000
_cell.length_b   1.000
_cell.length_c   1.000
_cell.angle_alpha   90.00
_cell.angle_beta   90.00
_cell.angle_gamma   90.00
#
_symmetry.space_group_name_H-M   'P 1'
#
loop_
_entity.id
_entity.type
_entity.pdbx_description
1 polymer ?
#
loop_
_entity_poly.entity_id
_entity_poly.type
_entity_poly.pdbx_seq_one_letter_code
_entity_poly.pdbx_strand_id
1 'polypeptide(L)'
;MTGQASPVQLGGTSFPEVLSRRLHMGKGAARRRIADAEQLVPRRTLTGEQLAPQLPHTAQALGRADIGEEHVRIIRQFLTGSR
;
A
#
# COMPACT_ATOMS: atom_id res chain seq x y z
N MET A 1 11.73 -1.57 -14.02
CA MET A 1 11.05 -0.36 -14.55
C MET A 1 10.06 0.16 -13.50
N THR A 2 10.26 1.35 -12.94
CA THR A 2 9.22 2.03 -12.15
C THR A 2 8.48 3.00 -13.05
N GLY A 3 7.43 2.53 -13.72
CA GLY A 3 6.55 3.39 -14.51
C GLY A 3 5.56 4.14 -13.60
N GLN A 4 5.35 5.42 -13.86
CA GLN A 4 4.25 6.19 -13.28
C GLN A 4 3.14 6.30 -14.33
N ALA A 5 1.88 6.14 -13.92
CA ALA A 5 0.72 6.29 -14.80
C ALA A 5 -0.45 6.86 -14.01
N SER A 6 -1.22 7.75 -14.62
CA SER A 6 -2.47 8.24 -14.05
C SER A 6 -3.56 7.16 -14.11
N PRO A 7 -4.62 7.23 -13.29
CA PRO A 7 -5.74 6.30 -13.38
C PRO A 7 -6.37 6.25 -14.78
N VAL A 8 -6.44 7.41 -15.46
CA VAL A 8 -7.02 7.54 -16.80
C VAL A 8 -6.19 6.78 -17.83
N GLN A 9 -4.87 6.91 -17.79
CA GLN A 9 -3.95 6.11 -18.63
C GLN A 9 -4.09 4.61 -18.36
N LEU A 10 -4.56 4.22 -17.18
CA LEU A 10 -4.80 2.84 -16.77
C LEU A 10 -6.24 2.35 -17.05
N GLY A 11 -7.10 3.17 -17.67
CA GLY A 11 -8.47 2.82 -18.02
C GLY A 11 -9.47 2.95 -16.86
N GLY A 12 -9.22 3.82 -15.90
CA GLY A 12 -10.12 4.07 -14.77
C GLY A 12 -10.21 5.53 -14.37
N THR A 13 -11.21 5.85 -13.54
CA THR A 13 -11.40 7.21 -13.02
C THR A 13 -10.62 7.48 -11.73
N SER A 14 -10.14 6.42 -11.07
CA SER A 14 -9.37 6.51 -9.82
C SER A 14 -8.50 5.24 -9.62
N PHE A 15 -7.39 5.34 -8.88
CA PHE A 15 -6.55 4.18 -8.58
C PHE A 15 -7.29 3.04 -7.86
N PRO A 16 -8.16 3.30 -6.85
CA PRO A 16 -8.97 2.25 -6.24
C PRO A 16 -9.88 1.54 -7.24
N GLU A 17 -10.42 2.25 -8.23
CA GLU A 17 -11.23 1.64 -9.29
C GLU A 17 -10.40 0.75 -10.22
N VAL A 18 -9.23 1.23 -10.62
CA VAL A 18 -8.28 0.45 -11.44
C VAL A 18 -7.90 -0.84 -10.71
N LEU A 19 -7.51 -0.76 -9.44
CA LEU A 19 -7.14 -1.92 -8.63
C LEU A 19 -8.33 -2.87 -8.40
N SER A 20 -9.52 -2.33 -8.09
CA SER A 20 -10.73 -3.12 -7.89
C SER A 20 -11.07 -3.96 -9.12
N ARG A 21 -11.01 -3.36 -10.33
CA ARG A 21 -11.26 -4.07 -11.58
C ARG A 21 -10.18 -5.09 -11.91
N ARG A 22 -8.89 -4.73 -11.79
CA ARG A 22 -7.78 -5.61 -12.20
C ARG A 22 -7.49 -6.75 -11.23
N LEU A 23 -7.75 -6.55 -9.94
CA LEU A 23 -7.47 -7.54 -8.89
C LEU A 23 -8.74 -8.21 -8.36
N HIS A 24 -9.90 -7.95 -9.00
CA HIS A 24 -11.21 -8.49 -8.61
C HIS A 24 -11.52 -8.34 -7.10
N MET A 25 -11.24 -7.15 -6.57
CA MET A 25 -11.43 -6.83 -5.14
C MET A 25 -12.43 -5.69 -4.96
N GLY A 26 -13.04 -5.58 -3.78
CA GLY A 26 -13.93 -4.46 -3.48
C GLY A 26 -13.19 -3.11 -3.49
N LYS A 27 -13.85 -2.02 -3.92
CA LYS A 27 -13.26 -0.67 -3.92
C LYS A 27 -12.77 -0.22 -2.53
N GLY A 28 -13.44 -0.65 -1.46
CA GLY A 28 -13.01 -0.38 -0.08
C GLY A 28 -11.65 -1.01 0.26
N ALA A 29 -11.48 -2.29 -0.06
CA ALA A 29 -10.20 -2.99 0.10
C ALA A 29 -9.10 -2.36 -0.77
N ALA A 30 -9.44 -1.92 -2.00
CA ALA A 30 -8.47 -1.26 -2.87
C ALA A 30 -7.96 0.07 -2.29
N ARG A 31 -8.88 0.88 -1.72
CA ARG A 31 -8.50 2.10 -0.99
C ARG A 31 -7.62 1.79 0.23
N ARG A 32 -7.96 0.74 0.98
CA ARG A 32 -7.18 0.32 2.16
C ARG A 32 -5.75 -0.03 1.76
N ARG A 33 -5.55 -0.87 0.74
CA ARG A 33 -4.21 -1.21 0.21
C ARG A 33 -3.40 0.02 -0.19
N ILE A 34 -4.02 1.00 -0.86
CA ILE A 34 -3.35 2.26 -1.23
C ILE A 34 -2.93 3.04 0.03
N ALA A 35 -3.81 3.13 1.03
CA ALA A 35 -3.53 3.83 2.28
C ALA A 35 -2.48 3.10 3.15
N ASP A 36 -2.42 1.78 3.07
CA ASP A 36 -1.40 0.98 3.77
C ASP A 36 -0.02 1.12 3.12
N ALA A 37 0.03 1.31 1.80
CA ALA A 37 1.28 1.41 1.06
C ALA A 37 2.21 2.51 1.62
N GLU A 38 1.67 3.63 2.09
CA GLU A 38 2.45 4.73 2.68
C GLU A 38 3.42 4.26 3.79
N GLN A 39 3.02 3.26 4.57
CA GLN A 39 3.80 2.75 5.70
C GLN A 39 4.59 1.48 5.37
N LEU A 40 4.19 0.77 4.31
CA LEU A 40 4.68 -0.58 4.00
C LEU A 40 5.59 -0.65 2.77
N VAL A 41 5.67 0.39 1.95
CA VAL A 41 6.56 0.41 0.79
C VAL A 41 7.84 1.20 1.05
N PRO A 42 8.94 0.91 0.33
CA PRO A 42 10.15 1.72 0.40
C PRO A 42 9.86 3.19 0.05
N ARG A 43 10.48 4.10 0.79
CA ARG A 43 10.34 5.55 0.61
C ARG A 43 11.59 6.12 -0.02
N ARG A 44 11.58 7.42 -0.34
CA ARG A 44 12.76 8.11 -0.88
C ARG A 44 13.05 9.39 -0.10
N THR A 45 14.33 9.71 0.10
CA THR A 45 14.79 11.01 0.60
C THR A 45 14.56 12.11 -0.45
N LEU A 46 14.78 13.37 -0.07
CA LEU A 46 14.77 14.49 -1.01
C LEU A 46 15.82 14.32 -2.13
N THR A 47 16.96 13.70 -1.82
CA THR A 47 18.03 13.39 -2.77
C THR A 47 17.76 12.12 -3.59
N GLY A 48 16.66 11.40 -3.31
CA GLY A 48 16.24 10.22 -4.04
C GLY A 48 16.76 8.89 -3.51
N GLU A 49 17.54 8.89 -2.43
CA GLU A 49 18.02 7.66 -1.79
C GLU A 49 16.85 6.86 -1.21
N GLN A 50 16.92 5.54 -1.35
CA GLN A 50 15.87 4.66 -0.86
C GLN A 50 15.93 4.54 0.67
N LEU A 51 14.80 4.72 1.32
CA LEU A 51 14.59 4.50 2.75
C LEU A 51 13.72 3.27 2.96
N ALA A 52 13.95 2.59 4.09
CA ALA A 52 13.08 1.52 4.54
C ALA A 52 11.62 2.02 4.73
N PRO A 53 10.63 1.10 4.61
CA PRO A 53 9.26 1.37 5.02
C PRO A 53 9.19 1.89 6.45
N GLN A 54 8.10 2.59 6.81
CA GLN A 54 7.89 3.04 8.19
C GLN A 54 7.75 1.85 9.15
N LEU A 55 7.15 0.75 8.66
CA LEU A 55 6.96 -0.49 9.40
C LEU A 55 7.73 -1.64 8.69
N PRO A 56 9.07 -1.69 8.81
CA PRO A 56 9.89 -2.59 7.99
C PRO A 56 9.63 -4.08 8.27
N HIS A 57 9.41 -4.46 9.52
CA HIS A 57 9.10 -5.84 9.89
C HIS A 57 7.70 -6.26 9.41
N THR A 58 6.72 -5.37 9.51
CA THR A 58 5.36 -5.60 8.99
C THR A 58 5.37 -5.75 7.48
N ALA A 59 6.11 -4.89 6.77
CA ALA A 59 6.27 -4.97 5.32
C ALA A 59 6.92 -6.31 4.90
N GLN A 60 7.95 -6.75 5.63
CA GLN A 60 8.60 -8.03 5.37
C GLN A 60 7.66 -9.22 5.60
N ALA A 61 6.92 -9.23 6.71
CA ALA A 61 5.96 -10.30 7.02
C ALA A 61 4.82 -10.35 6.00
N LEU A 62 4.27 -9.20 5.58
CA LEU A 62 3.27 -9.12 4.52
C LEU A 62 3.81 -9.64 3.18
N GLY A 63 5.04 -9.26 2.82
CA GLY A 63 5.70 -9.71 1.59
C GLY A 63 5.96 -11.22 1.54
N ARG A 64 6.18 -11.85 2.70
CA ARG A 64 6.28 -13.31 2.85
C ARG A 64 4.93 -14.03 2.94
N ALA A 65 3.83 -13.28 2.99
CA ALA A 65 2.48 -13.77 3.28
C ALA A 65 2.32 -14.43 4.67
N ASP A 66 3.21 -14.13 5.62
CA ASP A 66 3.09 -14.57 7.03
C ASP A 66 1.89 -13.89 7.71
N ILE A 67 1.51 -12.70 7.23
CA ILE A 67 0.39 -11.90 7.73
C ILE A 67 -0.47 -11.35 6.58
N GLY A 68 -1.79 -11.33 6.80
CA GLY A 68 -2.76 -10.66 5.93
C GLY A 68 -3.11 -9.21 6.32
N GLU A 69 -4.01 -8.60 5.54
CA GLU A 69 -4.44 -7.19 5.67
C GLU A 69 -4.99 -6.84 7.06
N GLU A 70 -5.69 -7.78 7.70
CA GLU A 70 -6.26 -7.53 9.03
C GLU A 70 -5.18 -7.40 10.12
N HIS A 71 -4.13 -8.21 10.07
CA HIS A 71 -2.98 -8.06 10.97
C HIS A 71 -2.28 -6.72 10.76
N VAL A 72 -2.08 -6.33 9.50
CA VAL A 72 -1.51 -5.03 9.14
C VAL A 72 -2.32 -3.90 9.77
N ARG A 73 -3.66 -3.95 9.66
CA ARG A 73 -4.56 -2.96 10.25
C ARG A 73 -4.38 -2.85 11.77
N ILE A 74 -4.34 -3.98 12.47
CA ILE A 74 -4.15 -4.02 13.92
C ILE A 74 -2.79 -3.45 14.31
N ILE A 75 -1.71 -3.85 13.61
CA ILE A 75 -0.35 -3.37 13.87
C ILE A 75 -0.27 -1.85 13.66
N ARG A 76 -0.85 -1.34 12.57
CA ARG A 76 -0.91 0.10 12.30
C ARG A 76 -1.65 0.84 13.43
N GLN A 77 -2.85 0.39 13.77
CA GLN A 77 -3.67 0.99 14.82
C GLN A 77 -2.91 1.05 16.15
N PHE A 78 -2.21 -0.02 16.49
CA PHE A 78 -1.39 -0.10 17.70
C PHE A 78 -0.21 0.88 17.67
N LEU A 79 0.52 0.98 16.56
CA LEU A 79 1.76 1.76 16.46
C LEU A 79 1.54 3.25 16.16
N THR A 80 0.47 3.63 15.47
CA THR A 80 0.25 5.02 15.01
C THR A 80 -0.91 5.73 15.69
N GLY A 81 -1.68 5.04 16.55
CA GLY A 81 -2.82 5.61 17.25
C GLY A 81 -3.96 6.07 16.33
N SER A 82 -3.90 5.75 15.04
CA SER A 82 -4.92 6.09 14.06
C SER A 82 -6.11 5.15 14.25
N ARG A 83 -7.24 5.69 14.72
CA ARG A 83 -8.51 4.93 14.77
C ARG A 83 -9.03 4.63 13.38
#